data_AF-A0A3C0R9D0-F1
#
_entry.id   AF-A0A3C0R9D0-F1
#
_cell.length_a   1.000
_cell.length_b   1.000
_cell.length_c   1.000
_cell.angle_alpha   90.00
_cell.angle_beta   90.00
_cell.angle_gamma   90.00
#
_symmetry.space_group_name_H-M   'P 1'
#
loop_
_entity.id
_entity.type
_entity.pdbx_description
1 polymer ?
#
loop_
_entity_poly.entity_id
_entity_poly.type
_entity_poly.pdbx_seq_one_letter_code
_entity_poly.pdbx_strand_id
1 'polypeptide(L)'
;MPKEKNPKVLEQDQTTTNSKSLFIIGIGASAGGLEALQDFLSNLPTNLSNVAIIIAQHMSPTHKSMLVQLLSRETRLQVSEALHGEVIEENKVYITPPDKDIAIVGNSIELRRTIMPTGPKPCVDVLFNSMASNIGSRSIGVILSGTGTDGAAGMKALKEAGAITIAQEPQTAK
;
A
#
# COMPACT_ATOMS: atom_id res chain seq x y z
N MET A 1 47.17 27.64 -44.24
CA MET A 1 46.13 28.20 -43.34
C MET A 1 45.63 27.09 -42.42
N PRO A 2 45.46 27.34 -41.11
CA PRO A 2 45.23 26.31 -40.09
C PRO A 2 43.74 26.18 -39.68
N LYS A 3 43.46 25.07 -38.95
CA LYS A 3 42.27 24.74 -38.13
C LYS A 3 41.09 24.15 -38.95
N GLU A 4 40.41 23.10 -38.52
CA GLU A 4 39.89 22.86 -37.16
C GLU A 4 40.01 21.40 -36.68
N LYS A 5 40.38 21.27 -35.41
CA LYS A 5 40.21 20.07 -34.60
C LYS A 5 38.72 19.93 -34.30
N ASN A 6 38.10 18.82 -34.69
CA ASN A 6 36.82 18.45 -34.11
C ASN A 6 37.06 17.93 -32.68
N PRO A 7 36.43 18.53 -31.65
CA PRO A 7 36.55 18.04 -30.29
C PRO A 7 35.75 16.74 -30.13
N LYS A 8 36.34 15.80 -29.39
CA LYS A 8 35.64 14.64 -28.80
C LYS A 8 34.44 15.18 -28.02
N VAL A 9 33.23 14.92 -28.51
CA VAL A 9 32.04 15.03 -27.68
C VAL A 9 32.05 13.80 -26.78
N LEU A 10 32.25 14.05 -25.49
CA LEU A 10 32.15 13.09 -24.42
C LEU A 10 30.72 12.52 -24.42
N GLU A 11 30.58 11.23 -24.69
CA GLU A 11 29.41 10.45 -24.24
C GLU A 11 29.38 10.56 -22.72
N GLN A 12 28.50 11.40 -22.20
CA GLN A 12 28.19 11.41 -20.78
C GLN A 12 27.32 10.19 -20.50
N ASP A 13 27.88 9.29 -19.68
CA ASP A 13 27.23 8.15 -19.06
C ASP A 13 25.77 8.45 -18.74
N GLN A 14 24.87 7.74 -19.42
CA GLN A 14 23.55 7.50 -18.85
C GLN A 14 23.78 6.63 -17.63
N THR A 15 23.91 7.28 -16.47
CA THR A 15 23.72 6.64 -15.17
C THR A 15 22.33 6.05 -15.17
N THR A 16 22.23 4.79 -15.59
CA THR A 16 21.07 3.94 -15.33
C THR A 16 20.96 3.82 -13.82
N THR A 17 20.27 4.77 -13.19
CA THR A 17 19.77 4.59 -11.83
C THR A 17 18.86 3.38 -11.92
N ASN A 18 19.37 2.24 -11.47
CA ASN A 18 18.60 1.02 -11.27
C ASN A 18 17.55 1.34 -10.20
N SER A 19 16.45 1.98 -10.60
CA SER A 19 15.32 2.24 -9.73
C SER A 19 14.71 0.89 -9.41
N LYS A 20 15.11 0.30 -8.29
CA LYS A 20 14.55 -0.96 -7.80
C LYS A 20 13.02 -0.86 -7.85
N SER A 21 12.39 -1.76 -8.60
CA SER A 21 10.93 -1.81 -8.69
C SER A 21 10.34 -2.13 -7.31
N LEU A 22 9.51 -1.21 -6.80
CA LEU A 22 8.89 -1.30 -5.47
C LEU A 22 7.79 -2.38 -5.42
N PHE A 23 7.76 -3.21 -4.40
CA PHE A 23 6.62 -4.09 -4.11
C PHE A 23 5.66 -3.39 -3.17
N ILE A 24 4.35 -3.59 -3.40
CA ILE A 24 3.31 -2.99 -2.55
C ILE A 24 2.49 -4.07 -1.88
N ILE A 25 2.51 -4.08 -0.55
CA ILE A 25 1.61 -4.90 0.26
C ILE A 25 0.38 -4.06 0.60
N GLY A 26 -0.78 -4.46 0.09
CA GLY A 26 -2.07 -3.89 0.46
C GLY A 26 -2.74 -4.79 1.49
N ILE A 27 -3.14 -4.22 2.63
CA ILE A 27 -3.78 -4.97 3.71
C ILE A 27 -5.19 -4.44 3.93
N GLY A 28 -6.20 -5.31 3.81
CA GLY A 28 -7.58 -5.04 4.17
C GLY A 28 -7.95 -5.66 5.51
N ALA A 29 -8.63 -4.91 6.38
CA ALA A 29 -9.03 -5.37 7.71
C ALA A 29 -10.28 -4.64 8.23
N SER A 30 -11.03 -5.25 9.16
CA SER A 30 -12.25 -4.66 9.74
C SER A 30 -12.40 -5.02 11.23
N ALA A 31 -13.46 -5.75 11.62
CA ALA A 31 -13.66 -6.18 13.00
C ALA A 31 -12.56 -7.15 13.44
N GLY A 32 -11.94 -6.91 14.59
CA GLY A 32 -10.74 -7.64 15.04
C GLY A 32 -9.46 -7.30 14.26
N GLY A 33 -9.54 -6.40 13.28
CA GLY A 33 -8.41 -6.06 12.40
C GLY A 33 -7.23 -5.42 13.12
N LEU A 34 -7.46 -4.66 14.20
CA LEU A 34 -6.37 -4.04 14.96
C LEU A 34 -5.42 -5.09 15.56
N GLU A 35 -5.94 -6.11 16.24
CA GLU A 35 -5.14 -7.18 16.85
C GLU A 35 -4.33 -7.91 15.76
N ALA A 36 -4.99 -8.28 14.66
CA ALA A 36 -4.34 -8.93 13.52
C ALA A 36 -3.24 -8.06 12.88
N LEU A 37 -3.44 -6.74 12.80
CA LEU A 37 -2.45 -5.79 12.29
C LEU A 37 -1.26 -5.63 13.25
N GLN A 38 -1.52 -5.59 14.56
CA GLN A 38 -0.45 -5.52 15.56
C GLN A 38 0.43 -6.78 15.52
N ASP A 39 -0.20 -7.96 15.47
CA ASP A 39 0.50 -9.24 15.32
C ASP A 39 1.27 -9.31 14.00
N PHE A 40 0.67 -8.86 12.89
CA PHE A 40 1.35 -8.82 11.59
C PHE A 40 2.59 -7.91 11.63
N LEU A 41 2.45 -6.66 12.10
CA LEU A 41 3.52 -5.66 12.07
C LEU A 41 4.65 -5.96 13.06
N SER A 42 4.35 -6.56 14.22
CA SER A 42 5.34 -6.94 15.24
C SER A 42 6.28 -8.06 14.80
N ASN A 43 5.86 -8.85 13.82
CA ASN A 43 6.66 -9.94 13.24
C ASN A 43 7.40 -9.52 11.96
N LEU A 44 7.29 -8.27 11.51
CA LEU A 44 8.02 -7.79 10.33
C LEU A 44 9.49 -7.50 10.64
N PRO A 45 10.40 -7.72 9.68
CA PRO A 45 11.74 -7.17 9.72
C PRO A 45 11.72 -5.64 9.87
N THR A 46 12.75 -5.10 10.50
CA THR A 46 12.89 -3.65 10.73
C THR A 46 13.29 -2.86 9.49
N ASN A 47 13.66 -3.57 8.41
CA ASN A 47 14.00 -3.03 7.11
C ASN A 47 13.42 -3.98 6.07
N LEU A 48 12.50 -3.46 5.27
CA LEU A 48 11.84 -4.17 4.19
C LEU A 48 12.39 -3.81 2.81
N SER A 49 13.53 -3.11 2.71
CA SER A 49 14.11 -2.59 1.45
C SER A 49 13.02 -2.25 0.46
N ASN A 50 13.04 -2.66 -0.81
CA ASN A 50 12.07 -2.39 -1.87
C ASN A 50 10.57 -2.77 -1.65
N VAL A 51 9.99 -2.52 -0.49
CA VAL A 51 8.60 -2.81 -0.12
C VAL A 51 7.98 -1.61 0.61
N ALA A 52 6.73 -1.31 0.29
CA ALA A 52 5.86 -0.43 1.06
C ALA A 52 4.57 -1.17 1.46
N ILE A 53 3.96 -0.74 2.57
CA ILE A 53 2.72 -1.32 3.09
C ILE A 53 1.62 -0.26 3.10
N ILE A 54 0.45 -0.58 2.57
CA ILE A 54 -0.74 0.29 2.61
C ILE A 54 -1.87 -0.46 3.33
N ILE A 55 -2.40 0.12 4.40
CA ILE A 55 -3.43 -0.49 5.24
C ILE A 55 -4.76 0.24 5.04
N ALA A 56 -5.75 -0.51 4.56
CA ALA A 56 -7.16 -0.17 4.48
C ALA A 56 -7.92 -0.87 5.61
N GLN A 57 -7.92 -0.27 6.79
CA GLN A 57 -8.64 -0.74 7.97
C GLN A 57 -9.98 -0.01 8.06
N HIS A 58 -11.11 -0.71 8.06
CA HIS A 58 -12.41 -0.10 8.30
C HIS A 58 -12.45 0.63 9.63
N MET A 59 -12.83 1.91 9.61
CA MET A 59 -12.88 2.77 10.80
C MET A 59 -14.23 3.45 10.94
N SER A 60 -14.63 3.73 12.18
CA SER A 60 -15.74 4.65 12.42
C SER A 60 -15.36 6.07 11.98
N PRO A 61 -16.20 6.77 11.20
CA PRO A 61 -15.92 8.13 10.73
C PRO A 61 -15.99 9.17 11.86
N THR A 62 -16.65 8.86 12.98
CA THR A 62 -16.92 9.81 14.06
C THR A 62 -15.79 9.90 15.09
N HIS A 63 -14.82 9.00 15.06
CA HIS A 63 -13.73 8.96 16.04
C HIS A 63 -12.39 9.27 15.38
N LYS A 64 -11.61 10.11 16.07
CA LYS A 64 -10.21 10.32 15.70
C LYS A 64 -9.48 8.97 15.76
N SER A 65 -8.92 8.55 14.64
CA SER A 65 -8.13 7.34 14.55
C SER A 65 -6.88 7.45 15.42
N MET A 66 -6.68 6.49 16.30
CA MET A 66 -5.42 6.27 17.01
C MET A 66 -4.56 5.20 16.33
N LEU A 67 -4.96 4.74 15.14
CA LEU A 67 -4.39 3.56 14.48
C LEU A 67 -2.91 3.75 14.16
N VAL A 68 -2.52 4.93 13.67
CA VAL A 68 -1.11 5.26 13.44
C VAL A 68 -0.32 5.09 14.75
N GLN A 69 -0.76 5.73 15.83
CA GLN A 69 -0.06 5.66 17.12
C GLN A 69 0.02 4.23 17.69
N LEU A 70 -1.05 3.45 17.54
CA LEU A 70 -1.09 2.07 18.04
C LEU A 70 -0.14 1.19 17.23
N LEU A 71 -0.21 1.24 15.90
CA LEU A 71 0.64 0.43 15.03
C LEU A 71 2.11 0.86 15.02
N SER A 72 2.41 2.15 15.23
CA SER A 72 3.80 2.63 15.39
C SER A 72 4.52 1.98 16.58
N ARG A 73 3.81 1.45 17.57
CA ARG A 73 4.42 0.78 18.73
C ARG A 73 4.87 -0.64 18.40
N GLU A 74 4.27 -1.25 17.39
CA GLU A 74 4.49 -2.66 17.04
C GLU A 74 5.63 -2.84 16.03
N THR A 75 6.05 -1.79 15.32
CA THR A 75 7.08 -1.91 14.29
C THR A 75 8.11 -0.79 14.36
N ARG A 76 9.32 -1.04 13.83
CA ARG A 76 10.34 -0.01 13.63
C ARG A 76 10.21 0.72 12.29
N LEU A 77 9.32 0.26 11.41
CA LEU A 77 9.02 0.94 10.16
C LEU A 77 8.34 2.28 10.45
N GLN A 78 8.51 3.26 9.56
CA GLN A 78 7.78 4.51 9.67
C GLN A 78 6.29 4.23 9.39
N VAL A 79 5.43 4.55 10.35
CA VAL A 79 3.97 4.47 10.18
C VAL A 79 3.40 5.88 10.14
N SER A 80 2.64 6.20 9.09
CA SER A 80 1.99 7.50 8.97
C SER A 80 0.61 7.36 8.34
N GLU A 81 -0.25 8.34 8.60
CA GLU A 81 -1.47 8.49 7.81
C GLU A 81 -1.09 8.85 6.36
N ALA A 82 -1.80 8.27 5.40
CA ALA A 82 -1.59 8.52 4.00
C ALA A 82 -2.03 9.93 3.60
N LEU A 83 -1.31 10.55 2.67
CA LEU A 83 -1.55 11.88 2.11
C LEU A 83 -1.86 11.77 0.61
N HIS A 84 -2.80 12.58 0.15
CA HIS A 84 -3.15 12.61 -1.27
C HIS A 84 -1.98 13.15 -2.10
N GLY A 85 -1.61 12.43 -3.15
CA GLY A 85 -0.52 12.78 -4.06
C GLY A 85 0.88 12.45 -3.55
N GLU A 86 1.02 11.84 -2.37
CA GLU A 86 2.35 11.46 -1.89
C GLU A 86 2.92 10.28 -2.68
N VAL A 87 4.21 10.35 -3.00
CA VAL A 87 4.94 9.25 -3.64
C VAL A 87 5.13 8.13 -2.63
N ILE A 88 4.88 6.90 -3.06
CA ILE A 88 5.04 5.73 -2.20
C ILE A 88 6.52 5.42 -2.04
N GLU A 89 7.01 5.62 -0.83
CA GLU A 89 8.36 5.30 -0.38
C GLU A 89 8.43 3.88 0.22
N GLU A 90 9.57 3.23 0.01
CA GLU A 90 9.89 1.95 0.64
C GLU A 90 10.08 2.08 2.17
N ASN A 91 10.08 0.95 2.89
CA ASN A 91 10.24 0.90 4.35
C ASN A 91 9.19 1.67 5.16
N LYS A 92 8.01 1.92 4.57
CA LYS A 92 6.97 2.75 5.16
C LYS A 92 5.60 2.06 5.14
N VAL A 93 4.83 2.33 6.18
CA VAL A 93 3.47 1.85 6.39
C VAL A 93 2.52 3.05 6.31
N TYR A 94 1.62 3.01 5.34
CA TYR A 94 0.61 4.03 5.09
C TYR A 94 -0.73 3.58 5.65
N ILE A 95 -1.30 4.37 6.55
CA ILE A 95 -2.62 4.13 7.12
C ILE A 95 -3.64 4.98 6.37
N THR A 96 -4.67 4.36 5.83
CA THR A 96 -5.73 5.10 5.16
C THR A 96 -6.45 6.02 6.15
N PRO A 97 -6.57 7.33 5.88
CA PRO A 97 -7.33 8.23 6.74
C PRO A 97 -8.83 7.86 6.79
N PRO A 98 -9.53 8.21 7.89
CA PRO A 98 -10.99 8.07 7.96
C PRO A 98 -11.71 8.81 6.82
N ASP A 99 -12.89 8.30 6.44
CA ASP A 99 -13.79 8.88 5.43
C ASP A 99 -13.23 9.03 4.01
N LYS A 100 -12.12 8.36 3.71
CA LYS A 100 -11.53 8.35 2.36
C LYS A 100 -11.30 6.92 1.91
N ASP A 101 -11.43 6.71 0.60
CA ASP A 101 -10.87 5.55 -0.05
C ASP A 101 -9.43 5.86 -0.47
N ILE A 102 -8.61 4.82 -0.53
CA ILE A 102 -7.22 4.90 -0.99
C ILE A 102 -7.06 4.08 -2.28
N ALA A 103 -6.35 4.67 -3.23
CA ALA A 103 -5.97 4.03 -4.48
C ALA A 103 -4.51 4.36 -4.80
N ILE A 104 -3.93 3.61 -5.74
CA ILE A 104 -2.62 3.89 -6.32
C ILE A 104 -2.82 4.38 -7.75
N VAL A 105 -2.12 5.46 -8.11
CA VAL A 105 -2.00 5.94 -9.49
C VAL A 105 -0.52 6.14 -9.81
N GLY A 106 -0.01 5.35 -10.75
CA GLY A 106 1.42 5.28 -11.03
C GLY A 106 2.20 4.81 -9.79
N ASN A 107 2.97 5.70 -9.19
CA ASN A 107 3.76 5.46 -7.98
C ASN A 107 3.28 6.28 -6.76
N SER A 108 2.11 6.90 -6.84
CA SER A 108 1.61 7.83 -5.83
C SER A 108 0.27 7.38 -5.25
N ILE A 109 0.00 7.82 -4.02
CA ILE A 109 -1.25 7.57 -3.33
C ILE A 109 -2.30 8.57 -3.81
N GLU A 110 -3.47 8.05 -4.17
CA GLU A 110 -4.64 8.86 -4.44
C GLU A 110 -5.70 8.62 -3.36
N LEU A 111 -6.00 9.65 -2.59
CA LEU A 111 -7.12 9.63 -1.65
C LEU A 111 -8.34 10.28 -2.28
N ARG A 112 -9.48 9.60 -2.22
CA ARG A 112 -10.76 10.12 -2.72
C ARG A 112 -11.77 10.14 -1.59
N ARG A 113 -12.56 11.21 -1.48
CA ARG A 113 -13.81 11.15 -0.71
C ARG A 113 -14.75 10.24 -1.47
N THR A 114 -15.24 9.21 -0.80
CA THR A 114 -16.12 8.24 -1.47
C THR A 114 -17.43 8.89 -1.88
N ILE A 115 -17.96 8.48 -3.04
CA ILE A 115 -19.23 8.94 -3.60
C ILE A 115 -20.39 8.05 -3.10
N MET A 116 -20.09 6.85 -2.59
CA MET A 116 -21.11 5.93 -2.08
C MET A 116 -21.52 6.31 -0.65
N PRO A 117 -22.81 6.62 -0.40
CA PRO A 117 -23.28 7.00 0.92
C PRO A 117 -23.35 5.82 1.92
N THR A 118 -23.23 4.57 1.44
CA THR A 118 -23.46 3.36 2.23
C THR A 118 -22.33 2.35 2.06
N GLY A 119 -21.73 1.92 3.18
CA GLY A 119 -20.66 0.91 3.23
C GLY A 119 -19.57 1.28 4.24
N PRO A 120 -18.85 0.30 4.81
CA PRO A 120 -17.69 0.58 5.64
C PRO A 120 -16.57 1.23 4.79
N LYS A 121 -15.81 2.16 5.39
CA LYS A 121 -14.71 2.87 4.72
C LYS A 121 -13.42 2.68 5.50
N PRO A 122 -12.26 2.62 4.82
CA PRO A 122 -12.03 2.63 3.36
C PRO A 122 -12.45 1.33 2.67
N CYS A 123 -12.89 1.40 1.42
CA CYS A 123 -13.17 0.20 0.63
C CYS A 123 -11.88 -0.51 0.19
N VAL A 124 -11.69 -1.75 0.65
CA VAL A 124 -10.52 -2.58 0.35
C VAL A 124 -10.47 -2.95 -1.13
N ASP A 125 -11.62 -3.21 -1.77
CA ASP A 125 -11.69 -3.50 -3.21
C ASP A 125 -11.12 -2.34 -4.04
N VAL A 126 -11.31 -1.08 -3.63
CA VAL A 126 -10.75 0.08 -4.35
C VAL A 126 -9.23 0.06 -4.32
N LEU A 127 -8.63 -0.18 -3.16
CA LEU A 127 -7.18 -0.32 -3.00
C LEU A 127 -6.65 -1.45 -3.89
N PHE A 128 -7.22 -2.65 -3.76
CA PHE A 128 -6.72 -3.83 -4.45
C PHE A 128 -6.88 -3.77 -5.97
N ASN A 129 -7.99 -3.24 -6.47
CA ASN A 129 -8.17 -3.04 -7.91
C ASN A 129 -7.16 -2.04 -8.49
N SER A 130 -6.87 -0.96 -7.76
CA SER A 130 -5.87 0.02 -8.18
C SER A 130 -4.45 -0.55 -8.18
N MET A 131 -4.12 -1.38 -7.18
CA MET A 131 -2.86 -2.12 -7.11
C MET A 131 -2.72 -3.10 -8.29
N ALA A 132 -3.75 -3.90 -8.56
CA ALA A 132 -3.76 -4.83 -9.69
C ALA A 132 -3.49 -4.10 -11.03
N SER A 133 -4.10 -2.93 -11.23
CA SER A 133 -4.00 -2.17 -12.48
C SER A 133 -2.68 -1.39 -12.63
N ASN A 134 -2.10 -0.87 -11.55
CA ASN A 134 -0.93 0.02 -11.61
C ASN A 134 0.38 -0.70 -11.27
N ILE A 135 0.35 -1.69 -10.38
CA ILE A 135 1.53 -2.36 -9.85
C ILE A 135 1.65 -3.80 -10.40
N GLY A 136 0.52 -4.48 -10.61
CA GLY A 136 0.45 -5.80 -11.23
C GLY A 136 1.09 -6.90 -10.37
N SER A 137 1.97 -7.70 -10.96
CA SER A 137 2.61 -8.86 -10.29
C SER A 137 3.50 -8.49 -9.09
N ARG A 138 3.84 -7.21 -8.91
CA ARG A 138 4.57 -6.71 -7.73
C ARG A 138 3.65 -6.37 -6.56
N SER A 139 2.35 -6.62 -6.69
CA SER A 139 1.39 -6.47 -5.61
C SER A 139 1.33 -7.70 -4.74
N ILE A 140 1.04 -7.47 -3.46
CA ILE A 140 0.72 -8.50 -2.48
C ILE A 140 -0.55 -8.05 -1.77
N GLY A 141 -1.65 -8.78 -1.93
CA GLY A 141 -2.91 -8.53 -1.21
C GLY A 141 -2.99 -9.38 0.04
N VAL A 142 -3.31 -8.78 1.19
CA VAL A 142 -3.52 -9.47 2.45
C VAL A 142 -4.90 -9.12 2.99
N ILE A 143 -5.73 -10.11 3.27
CA ILE A 143 -7.00 -9.93 3.98
C ILE A 143 -6.86 -10.47 5.39
N LEU A 144 -7.13 -9.61 6.36
CA LEU A 144 -7.17 -9.93 7.79
C LEU A 144 -8.61 -9.90 8.30
N SER A 145 -8.75 -10.18 9.61
CA SER A 145 -10.01 -10.26 10.34
C SER A 145 -10.99 -9.15 9.96
N GLY A 146 -12.23 -9.53 9.69
CA GLY A 146 -13.29 -8.64 9.26
C GLY A 146 -14.58 -9.37 8.92
N THR A 147 -15.62 -8.58 8.65
CA THR A 147 -16.95 -9.07 8.26
C THR A 147 -17.35 -8.53 6.89
N GLY A 148 -18.25 -9.24 6.21
CA GLY A 148 -18.70 -8.88 4.87
C GLY A 148 -17.80 -9.44 3.77
N THR A 149 -17.86 -8.82 2.59
CA THR A 149 -17.22 -9.33 1.36
C THR A 149 -16.25 -8.34 0.73
N ASP A 150 -16.01 -7.19 1.38
CA ASP A 150 -15.08 -6.19 0.85
C ASP A 150 -13.65 -6.75 0.80
N GLY A 151 -12.97 -6.48 -0.31
CA GLY A 151 -11.67 -7.04 -0.64
C GLY A 151 -11.74 -8.34 -1.45
N ALA A 152 -12.88 -9.05 -1.51
CA ALA A 152 -12.97 -10.31 -2.23
C ALA A 152 -12.81 -10.14 -3.75
N ALA A 153 -13.47 -9.12 -4.32
CA ALA A 153 -13.36 -8.83 -5.75
C ALA A 153 -11.96 -8.31 -6.11
N GLY A 154 -11.39 -7.48 -5.25
CA GLY A 154 -10.03 -6.96 -5.37
C GLY A 154 -8.97 -8.05 -5.26
N MET A 155 -9.13 -9.04 -4.37
CA MET A 155 -8.24 -10.20 -4.28
C MET A 155 -8.26 -11.03 -5.56
N LYS A 156 -9.44 -11.21 -6.17
CA LYS A 156 -9.55 -11.84 -7.50
C LYS A 156 -8.80 -11.03 -8.56
N ALA A 157 -8.98 -9.72 -8.60
CA ALA A 157 -8.28 -8.85 -9.55
C ALA A 157 -6.75 -8.89 -9.36
N LEU A 158 -6.27 -8.89 -8.12
CA LEU A 158 -4.85 -9.08 -7.80
C LEU A 158 -4.33 -10.42 -8.34
N LYS A 159 -5.06 -11.51 -8.08
CA LYS A 159 -4.68 -12.84 -8.56
C LYS A 159 -4.60 -12.89 -10.10
N GLU A 160 -5.56 -12.29 -10.79
CA GLU A 160 -5.59 -12.18 -12.25
C GLU A 160 -4.43 -11.34 -12.81
N ALA A 161 -3.97 -10.33 -12.07
CA ALA A 161 -2.80 -9.52 -12.41
C ALA A 161 -1.45 -10.20 -12.08
N GLY A 162 -1.46 -11.45 -11.62
CA GLY A 162 -0.26 -12.21 -11.26
C GLY A 162 0.33 -11.85 -9.89
N ALA A 163 -0.42 -11.15 -9.05
CA ALA A 163 -0.02 -10.79 -7.69
C ALA A 163 -0.12 -11.97 -6.72
N ILE A 164 0.52 -11.83 -5.56
CA ILE A 164 0.37 -12.75 -4.44
C ILE A 164 -0.85 -12.31 -3.61
N THR A 165 -1.65 -13.27 -3.17
CA THR A 165 -2.84 -13.04 -2.35
C THR A 165 -2.80 -13.95 -1.14
N ILE A 166 -2.96 -13.38 0.05
CA ILE A 166 -2.91 -14.06 1.35
C ILE A 166 -4.18 -13.72 2.13
N ALA A 167 -4.78 -14.71 2.78
CA ALA A 167 -5.89 -14.51 3.70
C ALA A 167 -5.53 -15.07 5.07
N GLN A 168 -5.96 -14.40 6.13
CA GLN A 168 -5.85 -14.89 7.49
C GLN A 168 -6.60 -16.21 7.65
N GLU A 169 -6.00 -17.18 8.34
CA GLU A 169 -6.65 -18.44 8.68
C GLU A 169 -7.92 -18.17 9.51
N PRO A 170 -9.11 -18.68 9.12
CA PRO A 170 -10.37 -18.40 9.80
C PRO A 170 -10.36 -18.62 11.32
N GLN A 171 -9.61 -19.62 11.80
CA GLN A 171 -9.50 -19.93 13.23
C GLN A 171 -8.79 -18.85 14.06
N THR A 172 -8.05 -17.96 13.39
CA THR A 172 -7.33 -16.84 14.01
C THR A 172 -8.04 -15.50 13.81
N ALA A 173 -9.12 -15.45 13.01
CA ALA A 173 -9.95 -14.27 12.81
C ALA A 173 -11.02 -14.13 13.91
N LYS A 174 -11.60 -12.93 14.06
CA LYS A 174 -12.61 -12.57 15.07
C LYS A 174 -13.97 -12.30 14.44
#